data_AF-A0A0G1JWQ7-F1
#
_entry.id   AF-A0A0G1JWQ7-F1
#
_cell.length_a   1.000
_cell.length_b   1.000
_cell.length_c   1.000
_cell.angle_alpha   90.00
_cell.angle_beta   90.00
_cell.angle_gamma   90.00
#
_symmetry.space_group_name_H-M   'P 1'
#
loop_
_entity.id
_entity.type
_entity.pdbx_description
1 polymer ?
#
loop_
_entity_poly.entity_id
_entity_poly.type
_entity_poly.pdbx_seq_one_letter_code
_entity_poly.pdbx_strand_id
1 'polypeptide(L)'
;MVDQAKLLIRAGNGGNGAISFRREKFIPKGGPDGGDGGKGGSVYIETDPNRNTLDDFAHQQKFEATDGDKGTGKKMSGAKGEDLIIKVPLGTIVTLKPLSTGKIEVENIAVKGMPRE
;
A
#
# COMPACT_ATOMS: atom_id res chain seq x y z
N MET A 1 -16.94 -28.09 1.49
CA MET A 1 -16.21 -27.32 0.46
C MET A 1 -15.50 -26.21 1.21
N VAL A 2 -14.17 -26.21 1.23
CA VAL A 2 -13.37 -25.19 1.93
C VAL A 2 -13.00 -24.15 0.89
N ASP A 3 -13.44 -22.91 1.08
CA ASP A 3 -13.13 -21.80 0.18
C ASP A 3 -11.77 -21.21 0.58
N GLN A 4 -10.78 -21.30 -0.31
CA GLN A 4 -9.43 -20.79 -0.10
C GLN A 4 -9.01 -19.97 -1.32
N ALA A 5 -8.66 -18.71 -1.10
CA ALA A 5 -8.08 -17.85 -2.13
C ALA A 5 -6.60 -17.57 -1.83
N LYS A 6 -5.78 -17.54 -2.88
CA LYS A 6 -4.38 -17.11 -2.79
C LYS A 6 -4.24 -15.77 -3.48
N LEU A 7 -3.78 -14.78 -2.73
CA LEU A 7 -3.60 -13.42 -3.20
C LEU A 7 -2.12 -13.05 -3.25
N LEU A 8 -1.74 -12.36 -4.32
CA LEU A 8 -0.47 -11.66 -4.45
C LEU A 8 -0.72 -10.20 -4.08
N ILE A 9 -0.19 -9.82 -2.91
CA ILE A 9 -0.36 -8.49 -2.36
C ILE A 9 0.97 -7.76 -2.43
N ARG A 10 0.95 -6.52 -2.93
CA ARG A 10 2.10 -5.62 -2.95
C ARG A 10 1.71 -4.25 -2.40
N ALA A 11 2.47 -3.78 -1.42
CA ALA A 11 2.37 -2.41 -0.97
C ALA A 11 3.01 -1.45 -1.98
N GLY A 12 2.56 -0.20 -1.97
CA GLY A 12 3.13 0.85 -2.79
C GLY A 12 4.57 1.13 -2.40
N ASN A 13 5.42 1.33 -3.38
CA ASN A 13 6.78 1.78 -3.18
C ASN A 13 6.81 3.26 -2.77
N GLY A 14 7.81 3.64 -1.98
CA GLY A 14 8.10 5.06 -1.75
C GLY A 14 8.54 5.76 -3.04
N GLY A 15 8.08 6.98 -3.24
CA GLY A 15 8.51 7.83 -4.33
C GLY A 15 9.97 8.26 -4.19
N ASN A 16 10.58 8.62 -5.31
CA ASN A 16 11.97 9.10 -5.31
C ASN A 16 12.05 10.57 -4.90
N GLY A 17 13.04 10.93 -4.07
CA GLY A 17 13.38 12.32 -3.81
C GLY A 17 13.96 13.00 -5.05
N ALA A 18 13.76 14.31 -5.18
CA ALA A 18 14.36 15.10 -6.26
C ALA A 18 15.69 15.70 -5.83
N ILE A 19 16.68 15.61 -6.72
CA ILE A 19 17.88 16.45 -6.64
C ILE A 19 17.65 17.65 -7.57
N SER A 20 17.37 18.81 -6.99
CA SER A 20 17.12 20.04 -7.75
C SER A 20 17.83 21.24 -7.13
N PHE A 21 18.13 22.23 -7.97
CA PHE A 21 18.74 23.49 -7.57
C PHE A 21 17.92 24.66 -8.12
N ARG A 22 17.72 25.67 -7.27
CA ARG A 22 16.94 26.85 -7.61
C ARG A 22 17.65 27.66 -8.71
N ARG A 23 16.89 28.10 -9.74
CA ARG A 23 17.41 28.93 -10.83
C ARG A 23 16.62 30.22 -10.95
N GLU A 24 17.28 31.36 -10.74
CA GLU A 24 16.71 32.70 -10.87
C GLU A 24 17.62 33.57 -11.74
N LYS A 25 17.04 34.49 -12.51
CA LYS A 25 17.72 35.28 -13.54
C LYS A 25 18.91 36.12 -13.04
N PHE A 26 18.99 36.39 -11.73
CA PHE A 26 20.06 37.17 -11.11
C PHE A 26 20.83 36.43 -10.00
N ILE A 27 20.59 35.12 -9.84
CA ILE A 27 21.25 34.30 -8.81
C ILE A 27 22.07 33.21 -9.52
N PRO A 28 23.41 33.35 -9.62
CA PRO A 28 24.26 32.42 -10.35
C PRO A 28 24.35 31.02 -9.71
N LYS A 29 24.14 30.90 -8.40
CA LYS A 29 24.07 29.63 -7.66
C LYS A 29 22.91 29.65 -6.68
N GLY A 30 21.75 29.15 -7.09
CA GLY A 30 20.66 28.92 -6.14
C GLY A 30 20.94 27.69 -5.29
N GLY A 31 20.42 27.70 -4.05
CA GLY A 31 20.54 26.57 -3.13
C GLY A 31 19.76 25.34 -3.59
N PRO A 32 19.98 24.18 -2.94
CA PRO A 32 19.21 22.97 -3.21
C PRO A 32 17.73 23.20 -2.89
N ASP A 33 16.86 22.83 -3.82
CA ASP A 33 15.41 22.94 -3.69
C ASP A 33 14.70 21.65 -4.12
N GLY A 34 15.37 20.51 -3.99
CA GLY A 34 14.74 19.20 -4.12
C GLY A 34 13.70 18.95 -3.03
N GLY A 35 12.54 18.41 -3.41
CA GLY A 35 11.53 17.87 -2.49
C GLY A 35 11.69 16.35 -2.27
N ASP A 36 11.11 15.87 -1.18
CA ASP A 36 11.13 14.46 -0.79
C ASP A 36 10.16 13.61 -1.63
N GLY A 37 10.42 12.31 -1.71
CA GLY A 37 9.47 11.36 -2.29
C GLY A 37 8.30 11.07 -1.37
N GLY A 38 7.12 10.88 -1.94
CA GLY A 38 5.91 10.54 -1.21
C GLY A 38 5.94 9.10 -0.68
N LYS A 39 5.24 8.85 0.42
CA LYS A 39 5.11 7.49 0.97
C LYS A 39 4.21 6.64 0.07
N GLY A 40 4.59 5.38 -0.19
CA GLY A 40 3.74 4.42 -0.90
C GLY A 40 2.51 4.01 -0.09
N GLY A 41 1.46 3.61 -0.81
CA GLY A 41 0.21 3.14 -0.24
C GLY A 41 0.39 1.86 0.58
N SER A 42 -0.31 1.78 1.71
CA SER A 42 -0.37 0.58 2.54
C SER A 42 -1.52 -0.32 2.11
N VAL A 43 -1.43 -1.62 2.36
CA VAL A 43 -2.52 -2.56 2.11
C VAL A 43 -3.15 -2.95 3.43
N TYR A 44 -4.48 -2.83 3.51
CA TYR A 44 -5.28 -3.18 4.67
C TYR A 44 -6.26 -4.28 4.29
N ILE A 45 -6.54 -5.16 5.25
CA ILE A 45 -7.62 -6.14 5.14
C ILE A 45 -8.68 -5.73 6.14
N GLU A 46 -9.89 -5.51 5.64
CA GLU A 46 -11.04 -5.08 6.44
C GLU A 46 -12.16 -6.11 6.28
N THR A 47 -12.90 -6.37 7.35
CA THR A 47 -14.10 -7.22 7.26
C THR A 47 -15.31 -6.43 6.82
N ASP A 48 -16.03 -6.93 5.81
CA ASP A 48 -17.32 -6.40 5.38
C ASP A 48 -18.43 -7.42 5.67
N PRO A 49 -19.43 -7.09 6.52
CA PRO A 49 -20.51 -8.01 6.87
C PRO A 49 -21.45 -8.33 5.69
N ASN A 50 -21.42 -7.55 4.61
CA ASN A 50 -22.27 -7.77 3.45
C ASN A 50 -21.66 -8.78 2.45
N ARG A 51 -20.39 -9.16 2.63
CA ARG A 51 -19.71 -10.16 1.79
C ARG A 51 -19.82 -11.55 2.41
N ASN A 52 -20.29 -12.50 1.60
CA ASN A 52 -20.51 -13.89 2.03
C ASN A 52 -19.56 -14.91 1.35
N THR A 53 -18.84 -14.51 0.29
CA THR A 53 -18.05 -15.42 -0.56
C THR A 53 -16.67 -14.84 -0.87
N LEU A 54 -15.68 -15.72 -1.13
CA LEU A 54 -14.35 -15.32 -1.60
C LEU A 54 -14.21 -15.39 -3.13
N ASP A 55 -15.30 -15.61 -3.87
CA ASP A 55 -15.30 -15.77 -5.34
C ASP A 55 -14.69 -14.55 -6.08
N ASP A 56 -14.87 -13.36 -5.53
CA ASP A 56 -14.26 -12.12 -6.03
C ASP A 56 -12.72 -12.21 -6.11
N PHE A 57 -12.11 -12.97 -5.21
CA PHE A 57 -10.67 -13.18 -5.11
C PHE A 57 -10.15 -14.29 -6.03
N ALA A 58 -11.05 -15.14 -6.57
CA ALA A 58 -10.67 -16.18 -7.51
C ALA A 58 -10.26 -15.58 -8.86
N HIS A 59 -10.95 -14.52 -9.30
CA HIS A 59 -10.73 -13.85 -10.58
C HIS A 59 -9.59 -12.83 -10.52
N GLN A 60 -9.52 -12.04 -9.46
CA GLN A 60 -8.47 -11.03 -9.27
C GLN A 60 -7.50 -11.49 -8.19
N GLN A 61 -6.36 -12.04 -8.61
CA GLN A 61 -5.34 -12.57 -7.70
C GLN A 61 -4.28 -11.54 -7.30
N LYS A 62 -4.19 -10.41 -8.00
CA LYS A 62 -3.16 -9.37 -7.77
C LYS A 62 -3.78 -8.10 -7.22
N PHE A 63 -3.25 -7.66 -6.09
CA PHE A 63 -3.66 -6.46 -5.36
C PHE A 63 -2.42 -5.62 -5.08
N GLU A 64 -2.33 -4.47 -5.73
CA GLU A 64 -1.20 -3.56 -5.58
C GLU A 64 -1.72 -2.21 -5.10
N ALA A 65 -1.16 -1.71 -3.99
CA ALA A 65 -1.40 -0.34 -3.57
C ALA A 65 -0.59 0.63 -4.45
N THR A 66 -1.08 1.85 -4.59
CA THR A 66 -0.43 2.88 -5.40
C THR A 66 0.91 3.29 -4.83
N ASP A 67 1.90 3.45 -5.71
CA ASP A 67 3.21 3.97 -5.35
C ASP A 67 3.11 5.46 -4.94
N GLY A 68 4.06 5.91 -4.12
CA GLY A 68 4.18 7.33 -3.76
C GLY A 68 4.77 8.14 -4.91
N ASP A 69 4.33 9.38 -5.06
CA ASP A 69 4.82 10.26 -6.12
C ASP A 69 6.26 10.72 -5.85
N LYS A 70 6.98 11.04 -6.93
CA LYS A 70 8.32 11.62 -6.81
C LYS A 70 8.26 13.06 -6.27
N GLY A 71 9.28 13.42 -5.49
CA GLY A 71 9.55 14.82 -5.18
C GLY A 71 9.89 15.60 -6.44
N THR A 72 9.70 16.90 -6.41
CA THR A 72 10.07 17.81 -7.49
C THR A 72 10.86 19.00 -6.95
N GLY A 73 11.32 19.90 -7.85
CA GLY A 73 12.02 21.12 -7.44
C GLY A 73 11.15 22.04 -6.59
N LYS A 74 11.70 23.18 -6.15
CA LYS A 74 11.02 24.15 -5.27
C LYS A 74 10.54 23.57 -3.94
N LYS A 75 11.23 22.54 -3.42
CA LYS A 75 10.92 21.83 -2.17
C LYS A 75 9.52 21.20 -2.17
N MET A 76 9.04 20.80 -3.33
CA MET A 76 7.72 20.19 -3.46
C MET A 76 7.84 18.68 -3.27
N SER A 77 7.39 18.20 -2.11
CA SER A 77 7.37 16.77 -1.80
C SER A 77 6.29 16.03 -2.59
N GLY A 78 6.56 14.78 -2.93
CA GLY A 78 5.62 13.91 -3.63
C GLY A 78 4.41 13.54 -2.78
N ALA A 79 3.26 13.36 -3.43
CA ALA A 79 2.03 12.91 -2.79
C ALA A 79 2.14 11.47 -2.27
N LYS A 80 1.40 11.17 -1.20
CA LYS A 80 1.24 9.82 -0.68
C LYS A 80 0.43 8.98 -1.67
N GLY A 81 0.88 7.77 -1.96
CA GLY A 81 0.08 6.78 -2.69
C GLY A 81 -1.17 6.40 -1.91
N GLU A 82 -2.26 6.11 -2.63
CA GLU A 82 -3.53 5.68 -2.03
C GLU A 82 -3.38 4.29 -1.40
N ASP A 83 -3.99 4.13 -0.24
CA ASP A 83 -4.01 2.87 0.48
C ASP A 83 -5.04 1.92 -0.17
N LEU A 84 -4.72 0.63 -0.22
CA LEU A 84 -5.61 -0.39 -0.77
C LEU A 84 -6.32 -1.13 0.35
N ILE A 85 -7.65 -1.13 0.34
CA ILE A 85 -8.47 -1.84 1.32
C ILE A 85 -9.08 -3.08 0.66
N ILE A 86 -8.70 -4.25 1.13
CA ILE A 86 -9.23 -5.54 0.69
C ILE A 86 -10.32 -5.98 1.66
N LYS A 87 -11.56 -5.98 1.18
CA LYS A 87 -12.74 -6.34 1.99
C LYS A 87 -13.03 -7.83 1.96
N VAL A 88 -13.02 -8.49 3.12
CA VAL A 88 -13.27 -9.93 3.27
C VAL A 88 -14.51 -10.21 4.14
N PRO A 89 -15.18 -11.36 3.98
CA PRO A 89 -16.25 -11.79 4.88
C PRO A 89 -15.80 -11.87 6.35
N LEU A 90 -16.74 -11.69 7.27
CA LEU A 90 -16.52 -11.97 8.69
C LEU A 90 -16.12 -13.43 8.91
N GLY A 91 -15.14 -13.66 9.79
CA GLY A 91 -14.61 -15.00 10.08
C GLY A 91 -13.55 -15.49 9.09
N THR A 92 -13.10 -14.65 8.15
CA THR A 92 -11.98 -14.98 7.27
C THR A 92 -10.66 -15.05 8.05
N ILE A 93 -9.93 -16.16 7.89
CA ILE A 93 -8.58 -16.33 8.44
C ILE A 93 -7.56 -15.92 7.38
N VAL A 94 -6.73 -14.92 7.69
CA VAL A 94 -5.66 -14.47 6.81
C VAL A 94 -4.36 -15.15 7.20
N THR A 95 -3.68 -15.76 6.23
CA THR A 95 -2.33 -16.33 6.42
C THR A 95 -1.36 -15.63 5.49
N LEU A 96 -0.39 -14.91 6.05
CA LEU A 96 0.67 -14.26 5.29
C LEU A 96 1.74 -15.28 4.91
N LYS A 97 2.10 -15.29 3.61
CA LYS A 97 3.19 -16.11 3.09
C LYS A 97 4.15 -15.22 2.30
N PRO A 98 5.42 -15.10 2.72
CA PRO A 98 6.40 -14.32 1.98
C PRO A 98 6.71 -14.97 0.63
N LEU A 99 6.86 -14.16 -0.41
CA LEU A 99 7.22 -14.62 -1.76
C LEU A 99 8.70 -15.05 -1.87
N SER A 100 9.58 -14.48 -1.04
CA SER A 100 10.97 -14.87 -0.90
C SER A 100 11.14 -15.73 0.36
N THR A 101 11.91 -16.82 0.25
CA THR A 101 12.08 -17.97 1.16
C THR A 101 12.59 -17.69 2.59
N GLY A 102 12.09 -16.66 3.29
CA GLY A 102 12.43 -16.35 4.68
C GLY A 102 11.21 -16.46 5.57
N LYS A 103 11.35 -17.18 6.70
CA LYS A 103 10.40 -17.35 7.83
C LYS A 103 8.94 -16.92 7.60
N ILE A 104 8.06 -17.93 7.59
CA ILE A 104 6.61 -17.72 7.62
C ILE A 104 6.22 -17.31 9.05
N GLU A 105 6.08 -16.01 9.30
CA GLU A 105 5.37 -15.51 10.48
C GLU A 105 3.87 -15.62 10.20
N VAL A 106 3.29 -16.77 10.59
CA VAL A 106 1.84 -16.95 10.53
C VAL A 106 1.23 -16.18 11.69
N GLU A 107 0.95 -14.91 11.47
CA GLU A 107 0.01 -14.20 12.32
C GLU A 107 -1.41 -14.54 11.86
N ASN A 108 -2.13 -15.33 12.66
CA ASN A 108 -3.57 -15.48 12.50
C ASN A 108 -4.23 -14.18 12.95
N ILE A 109 -4.35 -13.24 12.03
CA ILE A 109 -5.09 -12.01 12.27
C ILE A 109 -6.58 -12.34 12.09
N ALA A 110 -7.26 -12.61 13.20
CA ALA A 110 -8.71 -12.58 13.23
C ALA A 110 -9.15 -11.13 13.03
N VAL A 111 -9.57 -10.79 11.81
CA VAL A 111 -10.03 -9.44 11.49
C VAL A 111 -11.37 -9.24 12.22
N LYS A 112 -11.34 -8.44 13.28
CA LYS A 112 -12.44 -8.31 14.23
C LYS A 112 -13.40 -7.22 13.76
N GLY A 113 -14.38 -7.59 12.95
CA GLY A 113 -15.58 -6.77 12.76
C GLY A 113 -16.56 -7.05 13.89
N MET A 114 -16.45 -6.32 15.01
CA MET A 114 -17.44 -6.41 16.09
C MET A 114 -17.90 -4.99 16.46
N PRO A 115 -19.15 -4.58 16.13
CA PRO A 115 -19.79 -3.57 16.95
C PRO A 115 -19.89 -4.16 18.36
N ARG A 116 -19.24 -3.52 19.32
CA ARG A 116 -19.51 -3.79 20.73
C ARG A 116 -20.92 -3.24 20.99
N GLU A 117 -21.88 -4.12 21.25
CA GLU A 117 -23.03 -3.76 22.10
C GLU A 117 -22.54 -3.46 23.52
#